data_AF-A0A976LSA2-F1
#
_entry.id   AF-A0A976LSA2-F1
#
_cell.length_a   1.000
_cell.length_b   1.000
_cell.length_c   1.000
_cell.angle_alpha   90.00
_cell.angle_beta   90.00
_cell.angle_gamma   90.00
#
_symmetry.space_group_name_H-M   'P 1'
#
loop_
_entity.id
_entity.type
_entity.pdbx_description
1 polymer ?
#
loop_
_entity_poly.entity_id
_entity_poly.type
_entity_poly.pdbx_seq_one_letter_code
_entity_poly.pdbx_strand_id
1 'polypeptide(L)'
;MTTSTSIDTPLDLNYAPQSYFFPMGLDKYLLATVKGTQRRNEVERLIAEGRILDIEDWLAHSTLDGSTRELIGSFHPKFMGGEYLPNLGTGEVEIARIELASVTSDVISIRAKQRSGRIYYSIQDEYETNFKIKPVWSKQPLTLNQIIGLIETATDKDYGEQSLGLRALDESYHQFDFDLDDCRTFTRVTSAFYLELEFYYAQAIEAWYQQCVSEIEVDEEDDDD
;
A
#
# COMPACT_ATOMS: atom_id res chain seq x y z
N MET A 1 -16.87 -22.98 9.38
CA MET A 1 -15.95 -23.90 8.70
C MET A 1 -15.21 -23.08 7.66
N THR A 2 -14.06 -22.55 8.07
CA THR A 2 -13.17 -21.74 7.24
C THR A 2 -12.42 -22.67 6.31
N THR A 3 -12.80 -22.69 5.03
CA THR A 3 -11.97 -23.25 3.98
C THR A 3 -10.77 -22.31 3.80
N SER A 4 -9.67 -22.66 4.47
CA SER A 4 -8.33 -22.22 4.12
C SER A 4 -8.03 -22.83 2.75
N THR A 5 -8.23 -22.03 1.71
CA THR A 5 -7.73 -22.38 0.38
C THR A 5 -6.32 -21.82 0.30
N SER A 6 -5.35 -22.57 0.83
CA SER A 6 -3.97 -22.46 0.37
C SER A 6 -3.99 -22.88 -1.10
N ILE A 7 -4.07 -21.90 -2.00
CA ILE A 7 -3.69 -22.12 -3.39
C ILE A 7 -2.24 -21.70 -3.49
N ASP A 8 -1.37 -22.70 -3.55
CA ASP A 8 0.04 -22.61 -3.87
C ASP A 8 0.18 -22.26 -5.38
N THR A 9 -0.46 -21.17 -5.81
CA THR A 9 -0.32 -20.65 -7.17
C THR A 9 0.99 -19.88 -7.22
N PRO A 10 1.92 -20.25 -8.11
CA PRO A 10 3.14 -19.47 -8.30
C PRO A 10 2.79 -18.05 -8.77
N LEU A 11 3.40 -17.05 -8.13
CA LEU A 11 3.26 -15.63 -8.42
C LEU A 11 3.41 -15.33 -9.92
N ASP A 12 2.40 -14.75 -10.57
CA ASP A 12 2.49 -14.35 -11.97
C ASP A 12 3.02 -12.92 -12.07
N LEU A 13 4.35 -12.81 -12.07
CA LEU A 13 5.07 -11.55 -12.25
C LEU A 13 4.77 -10.84 -13.59
N ASN A 14 4.23 -11.55 -14.58
CA ASN A 14 3.85 -10.99 -15.88
C ASN A 14 2.37 -10.57 -15.94
N TYR A 15 1.58 -10.88 -14.92
CA TYR A 15 0.19 -10.45 -14.85
C TYR A 15 0.10 -8.93 -14.94
N ALA A 16 -0.76 -8.44 -15.84
CA ALA A 16 -1.11 -7.03 -15.96
C ALA A 16 -2.63 -6.91 -16.02
N PRO A 17 -3.25 -5.99 -15.26
CA PRO A 17 -4.68 -5.76 -15.38
C PRO A 17 -5.01 -5.23 -16.78
N GLN A 18 -6.20 -5.56 -17.28
CA GLN A 18 -6.63 -5.11 -18.60
C GLN A 18 -6.72 -3.57 -18.71
N SER A 19 -7.13 -2.92 -17.62
CA SER A 19 -7.25 -1.46 -17.50
C SER A 19 -7.23 -1.07 -16.02
N TYR A 20 -6.74 0.12 -15.72
CA TYR A 20 -6.95 0.77 -14.42
C TYR A 20 -8.22 1.62 -14.37
N PHE A 21 -8.81 1.93 -15.52
CA PHE A 21 -9.87 2.93 -15.69
C PHE A 21 -11.19 2.28 -16.11
N PHE A 22 -12.29 3.02 -15.96
CA PHE A 22 -13.63 2.55 -16.30
C PHE A 22 -13.72 2.00 -17.74
N PRO A 23 -14.56 0.97 -17.97
CA PRO A 23 -15.47 0.33 -17.02
C PRO A 23 -14.76 -0.59 -16.00
N MET A 24 -15.17 -0.53 -14.72
CA MET A 24 -14.69 -1.41 -13.64
C MET A 24 -15.83 -1.73 -12.64
N GLY A 25 -15.65 -2.76 -11.83
CA GLY A 25 -16.58 -3.12 -10.76
C GLY A 25 -16.62 -2.06 -9.65
N LEU A 26 -17.77 -1.97 -8.95
CA LEU A 26 -17.96 -1.01 -7.85
C LEU A 26 -17.00 -1.30 -6.69
N ASP A 27 -16.79 -2.57 -6.37
CA ASP A 27 -15.79 -3.04 -5.40
C ASP A 27 -14.40 -2.46 -5.66
N LYS A 28 -13.93 -2.62 -6.90
CA LYS A 28 -12.63 -2.13 -7.36
C LYS A 28 -12.55 -0.61 -7.39
N TYR A 29 -13.67 0.06 -7.68
CA TYR A 29 -13.76 1.52 -7.67
C TYR A 29 -13.76 2.12 -6.26
N LEU A 30 -14.33 1.45 -5.26
CA LEU A 30 -14.38 1.92 -3.88
C LEU A 30 -13.04 1.74 -3.14
N LEU A 31 -12.45 0.54 -3.23
CA LEU A 31 -10.98 0.40 -3.14
C LEU A 31 -10.38 1.28 -4.26
N ALA A 32 -9.10 1.57 -4.44
CA ALA A 32 -8.65 2.53 -5.48
C ALA A 32 -9.14 4.01 -5.39
N THR A 33 -10.29 4.37 -4.79
CA THR A 33 -10.70 5.79 -4.65
C THR A 33 -10.92 6.29 -3.23
N VAL A 34 -11.39 5.44 -2.31
CA VAL A 34 -11.51 5.81 -0.89
C VAL A 34 -10.11 5.97 -0.30
N LYS A 35 -9.77 7.15 0.23
CA LYS A 35 -8.42 7.41 0.75
C LYS A 35 -8.17 6.77 2.13
N GLY A 36 -9.11 6.89 3.07
CA GLY A 36 -8.92 6.48 4.45
C GLY A 36 -8.85 4.97 4.67
N THR A 37 -7.83 4.52 5.40
CA THR A 37 -7.59 3.09 5.65
C THR A 37 -8.72 2.43 6.42
N GLN A 38 -9.20 3.01 7.53
CA GLN A 38 -10.28 2.38 8.31
C GLN A 38 -11.60 2.31 7.53
N ARG A 39 -11.92 3.34 6.74
CA ARG A 39 -13.11 3.30 5.86
C ARG A 39 -12.99 2.23 4.78
N ARG A 40 -11.80 2.09 4.17
CA ARG A 40 -11.56 1.01 3.21
C ARG A 40 -11.69 -0.37 3.82
N ASN A 41 -11.17 -0.58 5.03
CA ASN A 41 -11.30 -1.87 5.72
C ASN A 41 -12.78 -2.23 5.94
N GLU A 42 -13.60 -1.25 6.29
CA GLU A 42 -15.05 -1.47 6.45
C GLU A 42 -15.73 -1.74 5.11
N VAL A 43 -15.38 -0.99 4.06
CA VAL A 43 -15.84 -1.23 2.68
C VAL A 43 -15.47 -2.63 2.22
N GLU A 44 -14.22 -3.06 2.42
CA GLU A 44 -13.71 -4.38 2.07
C GLU A 44 -14.45 -5.48 2.83
N ARG A 45 -14.67 -5.30 4.13
CA ARG A 45 -15.47 -6.22 4.96
C ARG A 45 -16.90 -6.38 4.42
N LEU A 46 -17.57 -5.27 4.13
CA LEU A 46 -18.94 -5.29 3.59
C LEU A 46 -19.00 -5.95 2.21
N ILE A 47 -18.01 -5.71 1.34
CA ILE A 47 -17.90 -6.39 0.04
C ILE A 47 -17.72 -7.90 0.24
N ALA A 48 -16.80 -8.32 1.12
CA ALA A 48 -16.54 -9.72 1.40
C ALA A 48 -17.76 -10.46 1.99
N GLU A 49 -18.60 -9.75 2.75
CA GLU A 49 -19.87 -10.27 3.29
C GLU A 49 -21.02 -10.27 2.26
N GLY A 50 -20.81 -9.78 1.03
CA GLY A 50 -21.86 -9.64 0.02
C GLY A 50 -22.86 -8.51 0.32
N ARG A 51 -22.46 -7.56 1.17
CA ARG A 51 -23.27 -6.46 1.71
C ARG A 51 -22.90 -5.10 1.11
N ILE A 52 -22.51 -5.09 -0.17
CA ILE A 52 -22.08 -3.87 -0.87
C ILE A 52 -23.16 -2.76 -0.88
N LEU A 53 -24.44 -3.13 -0.79
CA LEU A 53 -25.56 -2.18 -0.72
C LEU A 53 -25.74 -1.55 0.67
N ASP A 54 -25.05 -2.07 1.69
CA ASP A 54 -25.04 -1.52 3.05
C ASP A 54 -23.92 -0.48 3.25
N ILE A 55 -23.11 -0.22 2.22
CA ILE A 55 -22.04 0.80 2.29
C ILE A 55 -22.69 2.17 2.32
N GLU A 56 -22.58 2.85 3.46
CA GLU A 56 -23.07 4.21 3.62
C GLU A 56 -22.30 5.20 2.71
N ASP A 57 -22.99 6.24 2.23
CA ASP A 57 -22.44 7.20 1.27
C ASP A 57 -21.09 7.79 1.70
N TRP A 58 -20.95 8.13 2.99
CA TRP A 58 -19.72 8.72 3.51
C TRP A 58 -18.52 7.75 3.54
N LEU A 59 -18.78 6.43 3.67
CA LEU A 59 -17.74 5.40 3.53
C LEU A 59 -17.27 5.31 2.08
N ALA A 60 -18.18 5.49 1.12
CA ALA A 60 -17.91 5.41 -0.31
C ALA A 60 -17.27 6.68 -0.90
N HIS A 61 -17.30 7.82 -0.19
CA HIS A 61 -16.66 9.04 -0.66
C HIS A 61 -15.14 8.87 -0.78
N SER A 62 -14.56 9.35 -1.90
CA SER A 62 -13.11 9.33 -2.07
C SER A 62 -12.41 10.14 -0.97
N THR A 63 -12.99 11.27 -0.57
CA THR A 63 -12.47 12.21 0.42
C THR A 63 -13.59 12.64 1.37
N LEU A 64 -13.28 12.73 2.66
CA LEU A 64 -14.16 13.32 3.67
C LEU A 64 -14.02 14.84 3.70
N ASP A 65 -15.08 15.54 4.08
CA ASP A 65 -14.96 16.95 4.46
C ASP A 65 -14.13 17.10 5.76
N GLY A 66 -13.60 18.31 5.98
CA GLY A 66 -12.72 18.58 7.12
C GLY A 66 -13.34 18.25 8.48
N SER A 67 -14.64 18.55 8.66
CA SER A 67 -15.32 18.34 9.93
C SER A 67 -15.55 16.86 10.23
N THR A 68 -15.95 16.07 9.23
CA THR A 68 -16.10 14.62 9.37
C THR A 68 -14.75 13.96 9.63
N ARG A 69 -13.71 14.38 8.90
CA ARG A 69 -12.34 13.86 9.10
C ARG A 69 -11.82 14.12 10.51
N GLU A 70 -11.96 15.34 11.02
CA GLU A 70 -11.55 15.71 12.38
C GLU A 70 -12.35 14.93 13.45
N LEU A 71 -13.66 14.78 13.24
CA LEU A 71 -14.52 14.02 14.15
C LEU A 71 -14.08 12.56 14.26
N ILE A 72 -13.88 11.86 13.13
CA ILE A 72 -13.48 10.44 13.18
C ILE A 72 -12.08 10.26 13.78
N GLY A 73 -11.15 11.18 13.48
CA GLY A 73 -9.80 11.16 14.04
C GLY A 73 -9.78 11.39 15.55
N SER A 74 -10.76 12.12 16.10
CA SER A 74 -10.88 12.37 17.54
C SER A 74 -11.22 11.10 18.35
N PHE A 75 -11.80 10.08 17.72
CA PHE A 75 -12.06 8.81 18.41
C PHE A 75 -10.79 7.97 18.57
N HIS A 76 -9.93 7.92 17.55
CA HIS A 76 -8.65 7.21 17.61
C HIS A 76 -7.71 7.64 16.46
N PRO A 77 -6.39 7.83 16.70
CA PRO A 77 -5.43 8.24 15.66
C PRO A 77 -5.43 7.35 14.40
N LYS A 78 -5.66 6.04 14.55
CA LYS A 78 -5.81 5.08 13.44
C LYS A 78 -6.85 5.47 12.37
N PHE A 79 -7.86 6.28 12.72
CA PHE A 79 -8.85 6.79 11.74
C PHE A 79 -8.31 7.94 10.86
N MET A 80 -7.10 8.44 11.13
CA MET A 80 -6.48 9.51 10.35
C MET A 80 -5.73 9.00 9.12
N GLY A 81 -5.25 7.75 9.16
CA GLY A 81 -4.45 7.13 8.10
C GLY A 81 -5.12 7.20 6.73
N GLY A 82 -4.42 7.78 5.75
CA GLY A 82 -4.92 8.02 4.39
C GLY A 82 -5.89 9.19 4.26
N GLU A 83 -6.54 9.66 5.32
CA GLU A 83 -7.54 10.74 5.21
C GLU A 83 -6.93 12.10 4.84
N TYR A 84 -5.63 12.26 5.08
CA TYR A 84 -4.88 13.46 4.77
C TYR A 84 -4.14 13.39 3.42
N LEU A 85 -4.16 12.24 2.74
CA LEU A 85 -3.64 12.12 1.37
C LEU A 85 -4.22 13.20 0.45
N PRO A 86 -3.44 13.74 -0.49
CA PRO A 86 -3.94 14.64 -1.52
C PRO A 86 -5.13 14.02 -2.27
N ASN A 87 -6.13 14.83 -2.61
CA ASN A 87 -7.30 14.35 -3.34
C ASN A 87 -6.91 13.75 -4.69
N LEU A 88 -7.63 12.70 -5.12
CA LEU A 88 -7.44 12.14 -6.45
C LEU A 88 -7.82 13.18 -7.51
N GLY A 89 -6.97 13.33 -8.51
CA GLY A 89 -7.29 14.13 -9.68
C GLY A 89 -8.43 13.53 -10.49
N THR A 90 -9.07 14.31 -11.38
CA THR A 90 -10.08 13.79 -12.30
C THR A 90 -9.55 12.61 -13.12
N GLY A 91 -10.20 11.44 -12.98
CA GLY A 91 -9.82 10.20 -13.66
C GLY A 91 -8.53 9.55 -13.15
N GLU A 92 -7.99 10.01 -12.02
CA GLU A 92 -6.91 9.36 -11.29
C GLU A 92 -7.47 8.30 -10.35
N VAL A 93 -6.75 7.20 -10.21
CA VAL A 93 -7.09 6.10 -9.30
C VAL A 93 -5.83 5.65 -8.56
N GLU A 94 -5.98 5.16 -7.35
CA GLU A 94 -4.92 4.47 -6.63
C GLU A 94 -4.81 3.03 -7.14
N ILE A 95 -3.62 2.64 -7.58
CA ILE A 95 -3.33 1.30 -8.13
C ILE A 95 -2.59 0.39 -7.17
N ALA A 96 -1.92 0.93 -6.16
CA ALA A 96 -1.34 0.20 -5.05
C ALA A 96 -1.19 1.14 -3.84
N ARG A 97 -1.02 0.55 -2.68
CA ARG A 97 -0.93 1.27 -1.41
C ARG A 97 0.04 0.57 -0.47
N ILE A 98 0.80 1.37 0.27
CA ILE A 98 1.61 0.93 1.41
C ILE A 98 0.97 1.56 2.66
N GLU A 99 0.61 0.74 3.63
CA GLU A 99 0.06 1.17 4.93
C GLU A 99 1.09 0.86 6.00
N LEU A 100 1.39 1.84 6.84
CA LEU A 100 2.33 1.70 7.94
C LEU A 100 1.56 1.57 9.25
N ALA A 101 1.98 0.67 10.13
CA ALA A 101 1.47 0.52 11.49
C ALA A 101 2.02 1.62 12.43
N SER A 102 2.20 2.84 11.92
CA SER A 102 2.58 4.00 12.71
C SER A 102 1.39 4.51 13.54
N VAL A 103 1.67 5.41 14.50
CA VAL A 103 0.65 6.01 15.37
C VAL A 103 -0.49 6.65 14.57
N THR A 104 -0.15 7.35 13.48
CA THR A 104 -1.10 8.01 12.57
C THR A 104 -1.56 7.10 11.43
N SER A 105 -1.00 5.89 11.32
CA SER A 105 -1.26 4.93 10.25
C SER A 105 -1.00 5.53 8.86
N ASP A 106 0.20 6.08 8.68
CA ASP A 106 0.58 6.78 7.44
C ASP A 106 0.42 5.88 6.20
N VAL A 107 0.07 6.51 5.07
CA VAL A 107 -0.26 5.81 3.84
C VAL A 107 0.52 6.39 2.67
N ILE A 108 1.20 5.51 1.92
CA ILE A 108 1.81 5.87 0.64
C ILE A 108 0.95 5.30 -0.48
N SER A 109 0.39 6.18 -1.29
CA SER A 109 -0.57 5.91 -2.36
C SER A 109 0.11 5.96 -3.72
N ILE A 110 0.16 4.83 -4.43
CA ILE A 110 0.65 4.74 -5.81
C ILE A 110 -0.54 4.91 -6.74
N ARG A 111 -0.48 5.90 -7.64
CA ARG A 111 -1.62 6.33 -8.46
C ARG A 111 -1.34 6.23 -9.93
N ALA A 112 -2.41 6.07 -10.71
CA ALA A 112 -2.40 6.09 -12.15
C ALA A 112 -3.43 7.07 -12.70
N LYS A 113 -3.04 7.80 -13.74
CA LYS A 113 -3.93 8.73 -14.46
C LYS A 113 -3.77 8.60 -15.96
N GLN A 114 -4.88 8.45 -16.68
CA GLN A 114 -4.86 8.42 -18.13
C GLN A 114 -4.82 9.84 -18.71
N ARG A 115 -3.88 10.10 -19.61
CA ARG A 115 -3.81 11.36 -20.38
C ARG A 115 -3.21 11.11 -21.75
N SER A 116 -3.90 11.57 -22.80
CA SER A 116 -3.40 11.54 -24.19
C SER A 116 -2.89 10.17 -24.63
N GLY A 117 -3.64 9.10 -24.31
CA GLY A 117 -3.30 7.72 -24.67
C GLY A 117 -2.13 7.10 -23.89
N ARG A 118 -1.72 7.72 -22.79
CA ARG A 118 -0.70 7.20 -21.86
C ARG A 118 -1.27 7.11 -20.44
N ILE A 119 -0.69 6.22 -19.65
CA ILE A 119 -0.94 6.07 -18.23
C ILE A 119 0.24 6.69 -17.52
N TYR A 120 0.02 7.77 -16.77
CA TYR A 120 1.02 8.43 -15.95
C TYR A 120 0.92 7.92 -14.52
N TYR A 121 2.06 7.75 -13.88
CA TYR A 121 2.17 7.29 -12.50
C TYR A 121 2.58 8.43 -11.58
N SER A 122 2.18 8.33 -10.32
CA SER A 122 2.62 9.20 -9.23
C SER A 122 2.58 8.43 -7.92
N ILE A 123 3.37 8.88 -6.94
CA ILE A 123 3.32 8.41 -5.56
C ILE A 123 2.98 9.63 -4.70
N GLN A 124 2.07 9.47 -3.75
CA GLN A 124 1.61 10.52 -2.85
C GLN A 124 1.53 9.96 -1.43
N ASP A 125 1.98 10.72 -0.45
CA ASP A 125 1.81 10.47 0.97
C ASP A 125 1.09 11.65 1.64
N GLU A 126 0.89 11.60 2.96
CA GLU A 126 0.30 12.70 3.73
C GLU A 126 1.23 13.91 3.90
N TYR A 127 2.51 13.79 3.56
CA TYR A 127 3.56 14.79 3.81
C TYR A 127 3.97 15.58 2.57
N GLU A 128 3.28 15.38 1.44
CA GLU A 128 3.58 16.01 0.14
C GLU A 128 5.01 15.71 -0.36
N THR A 129 5.53 14.53 -0.05
CA THR A 129 6.87 14.10 -0.44
C THR A 129 7.03 14.07 -1.96
N ASN A 130 8.18 14.56 -2.45
CA ASN A 130 8.49 14.60 -3.87
C ASN A 130 9.19 13.33 -4.34
N PHE A 131 8.39 12.32 -4.66
CA PHE A 131 8.86 11.05 -5.19
C PHE A 131 9.26 11.14 -6.68
N LYS A 132 10.44 10.62 -6.99
CA LYS A 132 10.89 10.31 -8.35
C LYS A 132 10.65 8.83 -8.61
N ILE A 133 10.07 8.53 -9.76
CA ILE A 133 9.66 7.16 -10.11
C ILE A 133 10.12 6.78 -11.51
N LYS A 134 10.30 5.49 -11.74
CA LYS A 134 10.50 4.91 -13.07
C LYS A 134 9.67 3.62 -13.19
N PRO A 135 8.91 3.45 -14.29
CA PRO A 135 8.64 4.43 -15.33
C PRO A 135 7.68 5.54 -14.86
N VAL A 136 7.82 6.74 -15.43
CA VAL A 136 6.86 7.85 -15.17
C VAL A 136 5.53 7.63 -15.90
N TRP A 137 5.55 6.88 -17.00
CA TRP A 137 4.36 6.55 -17.77
C TRP A 137 4.54 5.26 -18.58
N SER A 138 3.43 4.67 -19.00
CA SER A 138 3.40 3.56 -19.98
C SER A 138 2.19 3.68 -20.91
N LYS A 139 2.13 2.84 -21.95
CA LYS A 139 0.97 2.77 -22.87
C LYS A 139 -0.14 1.83 -22.39
N GLN A 140 0.25 0.83 -21.60
CA GLN A 140 -0.62 -0.20 -21.04
C GLN A 140 -0.36 -0.28 -19.54
N PRO A 141 -1.29 -0.83 -18.73
CA PRO A 141 -1.04 -1.09 -17.33
C PRO A 141 0.28 -1.83 -17.09
N LEU A 142 0.87 -1.62 -15.93
CA LEU A 142 2.12 -2.27 -15.56
C LEU A 142 1.86 -3.77 -15.37
N THR A 143 2.88 -4.59 -15.53
CA THR A 143 2.84 -5.94 -14.97
C THR A 143 3.06 -5.89 -13.46
N LEU A 144 2.77 -6.98 -12.75
CA LEU A 144 3.05 -7.11 -11.33
C LEU A 144 4.53 -6.81 -11.02
N ASN A 145 5.45 -7.38 -11.81
CA ASN A 145 6.88 -7.09 -11.69
C ASN A 145 7.22 -5.60 -11.90
N GLN A 146 6.52 -4.93 -12.83
CA GLN A 146 6.78 -3.53 -13.12
C GLN A 146 6.24 -2.59 -12.04
N ILE A 147 5.10 -2.91 -11.40
CA ILE A 147 4.62 -2.11 -10.26
C ILE A 147 5.48 -2.35 -9.02
N ILE A 148 5.94 -3.58 -8.77
CA ILE A 148 6.94 -3.86 -7.73
C ILE A 148 8.20 -3.04 -8.02
N GLY A 149 8.76 -3.13 -9.23
CA GLY A 149 9.93 -2.34 -9.62
C GLY A 149 9.72 -0.83 -9.49
N LEU A 150 8.51 -0.31 -9.77
CA LEU A 150 8.19 1.10 -9.57
C LEU A 150 8.23 1.48 -8.08
N ILE A 151 7.69 0.65 -7.19
CA ILE A 151 7.69 0.88 -5.73
C ILE A 151 9.11 0.79 -5.18
N GLU A 152 9.83 -0.27 -5.54
CA GLU A 152 11.16 -0.58 -4.99
C GLU A 152 12.27 0.35 -5.50
N THR A 153 12.06 1.04 -6.63
CA THR A 153 13.04 1.99 -7.19
C THR A 153 12.61 3.44 -7.10
N ALA A 154 11.48 3.71 -6.43
CA ALA A 154 11.04 5.07 -6.19
C ALA A 154 11.95 5.74 -5.15
N THR A 155 12.26 7.01 -5.37
CA THR A 155 13.23 7.75 -4.55
C THR A 155 12.66 9.09 -4.14
N ASP A 156 13.05 9.61 -2.99
CA ASP A 156 12.75 10.98 -2.59
C ASP A 156 14.06 11.74 -2.31
N LYS A 157 13.96 13.04 -2.03
CA LYS A 157 15.14 13.88 -1.79
C LYS A 157 15.74 13.69 -0.39
N ASP A 158 14.94 13.20 0.55
CA ASP A 158 15.26 13.19 1.96
C ASP A 158 15.95 11.86 2.35
N TYR A 159 15.70 10.79 1.60
CA TYR A 159 16.11 9.41 1.93
C TYR A 159 16.84 8.67 0.80
N GLY A 160 16.97 9.26 -0.40
CA GLY A 160 17.82 8.70 -1.47
C GLY A 160 17.20 7.52 -2.24
N GLU A 161 18.06 6.69 -2.86
CA GLU A 161 17.64 5.50 -3.63
C GLU A 161 17.41 4.29 -2.69
N GLN A 162 16.25 4.21 -2.05
CA GLN A 162 15.86 3.09 -1.20
C GLN A 162 14.53 2.48 -1.65
N SER A 163 14.30 1.21 -1.31
CA SER A 163 13.02 0.52 -1.51
C SER A 163 11.92 1.23 -0.73
N LEU A 164 10.81 1.66 -1.36
CA LEU A 164 9.67 2.17 -0.58
C LEU A 164 8.88 1.06 0.11
N GLY A 165 8.79 -0.13 -0.49
CA GLY A 165 7.94 -1.21 0.03
C GLY A 165 8.47 -1.83 1.31
N LEU A 166 9.79 -1.85 1.50
CA LEU A 166 10.45 -2.35 2.71
C LEU A 166 11.19 -1.25 3.50
N ARG A 167 11.20 0.02 3.03
CA ARG A 167 11.91 1.10 3.75
C ARG A 167 11.51 1.21 5.19
N ALA A 168 10.19 1.31 5.41
CA ALA A 168 9.70 1.79 6.68
C ALA A 168 9.93 0.76 7.79
N LEU A 169 9.89 -0.54 7.46
CA LEU A 169 10.26 -1.60 8.40
C LEU A 169 11.78 -1.63 8.64
N ASP A 170 12.59 -1.44 7.59
CA ASP A 170 14.06 -1.49 7.70
C ASP A 170 14.60 -0.29 8.50
N GLU A 171 14.07 0.91 8.25
CA GLU A 171 14.36 2.11 9.03
C GLU A 171 13.89 1.96 10.47
N SER A 172 12.70 1.37 10.71
CA SER A 172 12.19 1.14 12.07
C SER A 172 13.15 0.28 12.90
N TYR A 173 13.62 -0.82 12.32
CA TYR A 173 14.55 -1.73 13.00
C TYR A 173 15.94 -1.10 13.16
N HIS A 174 16.58 -0.67 12.07
CA HIS A 174 17.99 -0.25 12.09
C HIS A 174 18.23 1.17 12.60
N GLN A 175 17.22 2.06 12.57
CA GLN A 175 17.39 3.48 12.90
C GLN A 175 16.53 3.95 14.08
N PHE A 176 15.39 3.29 14.34
CA PHE A 176 14.45 3.71 15.37
C PHE A 176 14.30 2.72 16.54
N ASP A 177 15.15 1.70 16.62
CA ASP A 177 15.25 0.76 17.75
C ASP A 177 13.94 0.00 18.02
N PHE A 178 13.19 -0.30 16.96
CA PHE A 178 12.00 -1.14 17.05
C PHE A 178 12.42 -2.59 17.24
N ASP A 179 11.61 -3.34 17.98
CA ASP A 179 11.77 -4.79 18.08
C ASP A 179 11.58 -5.45 16.71
N LEU A 180 12.40 -6.47 16.41
CA LEU A 180 12.39 -7.16 15.12
C LEU A 180 11.04 -7.84 14.85
N ASP A 181 10.40 -8.41 15.88
CA ASP A 181 9.09 -9.06 15.74
C ASP A 181 7.99 -8.02 15.45
N ASP A 182 8.07 -6.83 16.07
CA ASP A 182 7.15 -5.73 15.81
C ASP A 182 7.25 -5.23 14.35
N CYS A 183 8.46 -5.21 13.77
CA CYS A 183 8.69 -4.77 12.40
C CYS A 183 8.02 -5.68 11.35
N ARG A 184 7.84 -6.97 11.65
CA ARG A 184 7.27 -7.97 10.74
C ARG A 184 5.83 -7.68 10.32
N THR A 185 5.10 -6.89 11.12
CA THR A 185 3.72 -6.47 10.80
C THR A 185 3.59 -4.98 10.53
N PHE A 186 4.71 -4.26 10.51
CA PHE A 186 4.72 -2.80 10.44
C PHE A 186 4.27 -2.28 9.08
N THR A 187 4.57 -3.00 8.00
CA THR A 187 4.23 -2.57 6.64
C THR A 187 3.27 -3.56 5.99
N ARG A 188 2.23 -3.04 5.35
CA ARG A 188 1.31 -3.81 4.52
C ARG A 188 1.17 -3.17 3.15
N VAL A 189 1.41 -3.93 2.08
CA VAL A 189 1.30 -3.44 0.70
C VAL A 189 0.16 -4.15 -0.02
N THR A 190 -0.80 -3.40 -0.56
CA THR A 190 -2.03 -3.97 -1.16
C THR A 190 -2.39 -3.31 -2.49
N SER A 191 -3.25 -3.97 -3.26
CA SER A 191 -3.79 -3.43 -4.51
C SER A 191 -5.13 -4.06 -4.89
N ALA A 192 -6.08 -3.24 -5.34
CA ALA A 192 -7.32 -3.70 -5.97
C ALA A 192 -7.13 -4.21 -7.41
N PHE A 193 -5.95 -3.97 -8.02
CA PHE A 193 -5.63 -4.36 -9.39
C PHE A 193 -4.66 -5.55 -9.46
N TYR A 194 -3.81 -5.70 -8.45
CA TYR A 194 -2.79 -6.73 -8.32
C TYR A 194 -3.03 -7.55 -7.04
N LEU A 195 -3.89 -8.57 -7.14
CA LEU A 195 -4.29 -9.37 -5.96
C LEU A 195 -3.11 -10.09 -5.29
N GLU A 196 -2.06 -10.42 -6.06
CA GLU A 196 -0.88 -11.11 -5.55
C GLU A 196 0.18 -10.17 -4.95
N LEU A 197 -0.04 -8.84 -5.00
CA LEU A 197 0.92 -7.86 -4.49
C LEU A 197 1.13 -8.00 -2.98
N GLU A 198 0.05 -8.20 -2.22
CA GLU A 198 0.12 -8.41 -0.78
C GLU A 198 0.88 -9.69 -0.43
N PHE A 199 0.63 -10.77 -1.19
CA PHE A 199 1.34 -12.03 -1.00
C PHE A 199 2.84 -11.91 -1.34
N TYR A 200 3.20 -11.16 -2.38
CA TYR A 200 4.60 -10.88 -2.70
C TYR A 200 5.29 -10.16 -1.53
N TYR A 201 4.71 -9.07 -1.02
CA TYR A 201 5.33 -8.32 0.06
C TYR A 201 5.34 -9.08 1.39
N ALA A 202 4.35 -9.92 1.68
CA ALA A 202 4.40 -10.81 2.84
C ALA A 202 5.62 -11.74 2.80
N GLN A 203 5.94 -12.31 1.62
CA GLN A 203 7.15 -13.12 1.46
C GLN A 203 8.44 -12.28 1.53
N ALA A 204 8.43 -11.06 0.98
CA ALA A 204 9.59 -10.18 1.03
C ALA A 204 9.90 -9.72 2.46
N ILE A 205 8.87 -9.40 3.25
CA ILE A 205 8.99 -9.07 4.68
C ILE A 205 9.52 -10.27 5.46
N GLU A 206 9.03 -11.48 5.17
CA GLU A 206 9.54 -12.68 5.82
C GLU A 206 11.02 -12.93 5.48
N ALA A 207 11.41 -12.79 4.22
CA ALA A 207 12.79 -12.95 3.80
C ALA A 207 13.72 -11.94 4.49
N TRP A 208 13.29 -10.67 4.59
CA TRP A 208 14.00 -9.64 5.35
C TRP A 208 14.13 -10.01 6.84
N TYR A 209 13.04 -10.45 7.47
CA TYR A 209 13.04 -10.85 8.89
C TYR A 209 14.04 -11.99 9.15
N GLN A 210 14.03 -13.03 8.31
CA GLN A 210 14.97 -14.15 8.43
C GLN A 210 16.43 -13.71 8.22
N GLN A 211 16.67 -12.73 7.35
CA GLN A 211 18.00 -12.14 7.18
C GLN A 211 18.45 -11.46 8.48
N CYS A 212 17.63 -10.61 9.08
CA CYS A 212 17.98 -9.94 10.34
C CYS A 212 18.23 -10.93 11.49
N VAL A 213 17.42 -12.00 11.60
CA VAL A 213 17.66 -13.07 12.59
C VAL A 213 19.03 -13.71 12.38
N SER A 214 19.40 -14.02 11.13
CA SER A 214 20.70 -14.63 10.85
C SER A 214 21.88 -13.70 11.14
N GLU A 215 21.70 -12.39 11.02
CA GLU A 215 22.72 -11.39 11.36
C GLU A 215 22.94 -11.32 12.89
N ILE A 216 21.87 -11.37 13.69
CA ILE A 216 21.94 -11.42 15.16
C ILE A 216 22.67 -12.68 15.64
N GLU A 217 22.32 -13.86 15.09
CA GLU A 217 22.95 -15.12 15.47
C GLU A 217 24.46 -15.14 15.21
N VAL A 218 24.92 -14.47 14.14
CA VAL A 218 26.36 -14.35 13.82
C VAL A 218 27.05 -13.40 14.79
N ASP A 219 26.45 -12.27 15.12
CA ASP A 219 27.04 -11.31 16.06
C ASP A 219 27.18 -11.91 17.47
N GLU A 220 26.23 -12.76 17.91
CA GLU A 220 26.32 -13.48 19.18
C GLU A 220 27.44 -14.54 19.20
N GLU A 221 27.71 -15.21 18.06
CA GLU A 221 28.82 -16.17 17.95
C GLU A 221 30.20 -15.49 17.96
N ASP A 222 30.33 -14.29 17.38
CA ASP A 222 31.57 -13.51 17.34
C ASP A 222 31.91 -12.84 18.70
N ASP A 223 30.92 -12.57 19.55
CA ASP A 223 31.12 -11.98 20.89
C ASP A 223 31.54 -13.02 21.97
N ASP A 224 31.41 -14.32 21.68
CA ASP A 224 31.76 -15.44 22.57
C ASP A 224 33.20 -16.00 22.37
N ASP A 225 33.98 -15.49 21.40
CA ASP A 225 35.38 -15.89 21.06
C ASP A 225 36.47 -14.89 21.54
#